data_AF-A0A3L9I7Z6-F1
#
_entry.id   AF-A0A3L9I7Z6-F1
#
_cell.length_a   1.000
_cell.length_b   1.000
_cell.length_c   1.000
_cell.angle_alpha   90.00
_cell.angle_beta   90.00
_cell.angle_gamma   90.00
#
_symmetry.space_group_name_H-M   'P 1'
#
loop_
_entity.id
_entity.type
_entity.pdbx_description
1 polymer ?
#
loop_
_entity_poly.entity_id
_entity_poly.type
_entity_poly.pdbx_seq_one_letter_code
_entity_poly.pdbx_strand_id
1 'polypeptide(L)'
;MKLLQRGVALALLTTFTLASETALAYEQDKTYKITVLHTNDHHGHFWRNEYGEYGLAAQKTLVDGIRKEVAAEGGSVLLLSGGDINTGVPESDLQDAEPDFRGMNLVGYDAMAIGNHEFDN
;
A
#
# COMPACT_ATOMS: atom_id res chain seq x y z
N MET A 1 10.02 38.94 25.82
CA MET A 1 9.20 37.70 25.66
C MET A 1 8.03 37.86 24.68
N LYS A 2 7.14 38.86 24.81
CA LYS A 2 5.96 39.00 23.92
C LYS A 2 6.29 39.24 22.44
N LEU A 3 7.37 39.97 22.11
CA LEU A 3 7.81 40.17 20.72
C LEU A 3 8.45 38.92 20.09
N LEU A 4 9.18 38.14 20.90
CA LEU A 4 9.79 36.87 20.46
C LEU A 4 8.70 35.82 20.16
N GLN A 5 7.66 35.75 21.00
CA GLN A 5 6.49 34.90 20.76
C GLN A 5 5.69 35.31 19.52
N ARG A 6 5.58 36.61 19.23
CA ARG A 6 4.91 37.12 18.00
C ARG A 6 5.73 36.83 16.74
N GLY A 7 7.06 36.92 16.80
CA GLY A 7 7.95 36.58 15.69
C GLY A 7 7.93 35.08 15.35
N VAL A 8 7.93 34.22 16.38
CA VAL A 8 7.81 32.75 16.21
C VAL A 8 6.43 32.35 15.66
N ALA A 9 5.36 32.98 16.13
CA ALA A 9 4.01 32.73 15.62
C ALA A 9 3.84 33.16 14.16
N LEU A 10 4.45 34.28 13.76
CA LEU A 10 4.40 34.75 12.37
C LEU A 10 5.22 33.85 11.42
N ALA A 11 6.39 33.37 11.88
CA ALA A 11 7.22 32.43 11.13
C ALA A 11 6.53 31.07 10.93
N LEU A 12 5.87 30.55 11.98
CA LEU A 12 5.07 29.32 11.91
C LEU A 12 3.89 29.43 10.95
N LEU A 13 3.24 30.61 10.88
CA LEU A 13 2.13 30.86 9.96
C LEU A 13 2.60 30.89 8.50
N THR A 14 3.77 31.49 8.21
CA THR A 14 4.34 31.55 6.86
C THR A 14 4.85 30.20 6.36
N THR A 15 5.32 29.31 7.25
CA THR A 15 5.70 27.94 6.87
C THR A 15 4.49 27.06 6.59
N PHE A 16 3.35 27.30 7.24
CA PHE A 16 2.13 26.53 7.01
C PHE A 16 1.49 26.82 5.64
N THR A 17 1.64 28.04 5.11
CA THR A 17 1.10 28.42 3.79
C THR A 17 1.93 27.92 2.61
N LEU A 18 3.22 27.60 2.82
CA LEU A 18 4.10 27.04 1.78
C LEU A 18 4.03 25.51 1.69
N ALA A 19 3.48 24.86 2.71
CA ALA A 19 3.20 23.43 2.74
C ALA A 19 1.76 23.11 2.28
N SER A 20 1.13 24.00 1.50
CA SER A 20 -0.05 23.62 0.73
C SER A 20 0.42 22.64 -0.32
N GLU A 21 0.40 21.36 0.04
CA GLU A 21 0.50 20.25 -0.89
C GLU A 21 -0.34 20.62 -2.11
N THR A 22 0.29 20.63 -3.28
CA THR A 22 -0.47 20.64 -4.53
C THR A 22 -1.28 19.36 -4.51
N ALA A 23 -2.52 19.44 -4.01
CA ALA A 23 -3.51 18.43 -4.28
C ALA A 23 -3.43 18.18 -5.79
N LEU A 24 -3.25 16.92 -6.19
CA LEU A 24 -3.29 16.51 -7.59
C LEU A 24 -4.71 16.83 -8.10
N ALA A 25 -4.91 18.09 -8.47
CA ALA A 25 -6.17 18.57 -8.98
C ALA A 25 -6.37 17.94 -10.34
N TYR A 26 -7.59 17.48 -10.60
CA TYR A 26 -7.99 17.07 -11.93
C TYR A 26 -7.69 18.20 -12.94
N GLU A 27 -6.99 17.85 -14.00
CA GLU A 27 -6.74 18.72 -15.14
C GLU A 27 -7.68 18.32 -16.28
N GLN A 28 -8.45 19.29 -16.76
CA GLN A 28 -9.34 19.10 -17.90
C GLN A 28 -8.53 18.65 -19.14
N ASP A 29 -9.07 17.69 -19.89
CA ASP A 29 -8.51 17.13 -21.13
C ASP A 29 -7.14 16.44 -21.01
N LYS A 30 -6.61 16.26 -19.80
CA LYS A 30 -5.42 15.45 -19.55
C LYS A 30 -5.77 13.96 -19.50
N THR A 31 -5.07 13.16 -20.30
CA THR A 31 -5.13 11.70 -20.21
C THR A 31 -4.23 11.21 -19.09
N TYR A 32 -4.84 10.53 -18.09
CA TYR A 32 -4.12 9.90 -16.99
C TYR A 32 -3.95 8.41 -17.26
N LYS A 33 -2.78 7.87 -16.93
CA LYS A 33 -2.52 6.43 -16.94
C LYS A 33 -2.59 5.90 -15.52
N ILE A 34 -3.49 4.95 -15.29
CA ILE A 34 -3.66 4.31 -13.98
C ILE A 34 -3.56 2.81 -14.19
N THR A 35 -2.62 2.18 -13.49
CA THR A 35 -2.47 0.74 -13.43
C THR A 35 -3.10 0.23 -12.14
N VAL A 36 -4.05 -0.68 -12.26
CA VAL A 36 -4.64 -1.38 -11.10
C VAL A 36 -4.05 -2.79 -11.05
N LEU A 37 -3.26 -3.05 -10.01
CA LEU A 37 -2.80 -4.38 -9.66
C LEU A 37 -3.78 -4.99 -8.66
N HIS A 38 -3.97 -6.30 -8.75
CA HIS A 38 -4.84 -7.00 -7.81
C HIS A 38 -4.38 -8.42 -7.51
N THR A 39 -4.75 -8.90 -6.33
CA THR A 39 -4.71 -10.30 -5.90
C THR A 39 -5.97 -10.60 -5.08
N ASN A 40 -6.20 -11.86 -4.76
CA ASN A 40 -7.33 -12.33 -3.95
C ASN A 40 -6.98 -13.71 -3.40
N ASP A 41 -7.70 -14.17 -2.37
CA ASP A 41 -7.63 -15.52 -1.84
C ASP A 41 -6.19 -15.93 -1.48
N HIS A 42 -5.51 -15.07 -0.71
CA HIS A 42 -4.12 -15.30 -0.33
C HIS A 42 -3.97 -16.51 0.62
N HIS A 43 -4.94 -16.73 1.50
CA HIS A 43 -5.03 -17.92 2.35
C HIS A 43 -3.71 -18.33 3.02
N GLY A 44 -3.02 -17.39 3.66
CA GLY A 44 -1.82 -17.67 4.45
C GLY A 44 -0.52 -17.90 3.67
N HIS A 45 -0.49 -17.68 2.35
CA HIS A 45 0.67 -17.99 1.49
C HIS A 45 1.77 -16.91 1.52
N PHE A 46 2.10 -16.35 2.69
CA PHE A 46 3.17 -15.34 2.80
C PHE A 46 4.54 -15.87 2.34
N TRP A 47 4.77 -17.18 2.51
CA TRP A 47 6.02 -17.86 2.14
C TRP A 47 5.94 -18.53 0.77
N ARG A 48 7.10 -18.75 0.16
CA ARG A 48 7.21 -19.59 -1.05
C ARG A 48 6.90 -21.05 -0.70
N ASN A 49 6.37 -21.81 -1.64
CA ASN A 49 6.19 -23.25 -1.44
C ASN A 49 7.48 -24.05 -1.57
N GLU A 50 7.34 -25.37 -1.46
CA GLU A 50 8.45 -26.33 -1.59
C GLU A 50 9.14 -26.30 -2.96
N TYR A 51 8.44 -25.87 -4.02
CA TYR A 51 8.98 -25.73 -5.37
C TYR A 51 9.57 -24.34 -5.64
N GLY A 52 9.50 -23.43 -4.65
CA GLY A 52 10.02 -22.07 -4.77
C GLY A 52 9.10 -21.11 -5.52
N GLU A 53 7.82 -21.44 -5.64
CA GLU A 53 6.81 -20.61 -6.29
C GLU A 53 6.23 -19.58 -5.31
N TYR A 54 5.71 -18.46 -5.86
CA TYR A 54 4.97 -17.41 -5.14
C TYR A 54 5.65 -16.87 -3.86
N GLY A 55 4.86 -16.48 -2.85
CA GLY A 55 5.32 -15.82 -1.63
C GLY A 55 5.46 -14.29 -1.76
N LEU A 56 5.24 -13.59 -0.64
CA LEU A 56 5.19 -12.12 -0.62
C LEU A 56 6.55 -11.47 -0.92
N ALA A 57 7.67 -12.20 -0.72
CA ALA A 57 9.00 -11.70 -1.10
C ALA A 57 9.18 -11.56 -2.62
N ALA A 58 8.73 -12.56 -3.38
CA ALA A 58 8.74 -12.51 -4.84
C ALA A 58 7.73 -11.45 -5.34
N GLN A 59 6.53 -11.42 -4.75
CA GLN A 59 5.51 -10.42 -5.05
C GLN A 59 6.02 -8.99 -4.82
N LYS A 60 6.72 -8.74 -3.70
CA LYS A 60 7.33 -7.44 -3.41
C LYS A 60 8.24 -6.97 -4.54
N THR A 61 9.11 -7.86 -5.01
CA THR A 61 10.06 -7.55 -6.09
C THR A 61 9.33 -7.23 -7.39
N LEU A 62 8.30 -8.01 -7.73
CA LEU A 62 7.49 -7.80 -8.93
C LEU A 62 6.73 -6.47 -8.86
N VAL A 63 6.03 -6.22 -7.75
CA VAL A 63 5.25 -4.99 -7.54
C VAL A 63 6.15 -3.76 -7.57
N ASP A 64 7.33 -3.81 -6.94
CA ASP A 64 8.30 -2.69 -6.99
C ASP A 64 8.79 -2.43 -8.42
N GLY A 65 9.03 -3.48 -9.19
CA GLY A 65 9.38 -3.38 -10.61
C GLY A 65 8.30 -2.67 -11.41
N ILE A 66 7.04 -3.11 -11.26
CA ILE A 66 5.89 -2.49 -11.95
C ILE A 66 5.69 -1.05 -11.51
N ARG A 67 5.79 -0.74 -10.21
CA ARG A 67 5.70 0.64 -9.70
C ARG A 67 6.76 1.53 -10.32
N LYS A 68 7.99 1.05 -10.44
CA LYS A 68 9.10 1.77 -11.08
C LYS A 68 8.83 2.01 -12.57
N GLU A 69 8.35 1.01 -13.29
CA GLU A 69 8.01 1.10 -14.71
C GLU A 69 6.89 2.13 -14.95
N VAL A 70 5.76 1.98 -14.24
CA VAL A 70 4.60 2.88 -14.36
C VAL A 70 4.98 4.31 -13.99
N ALA A 71 5.79 4.51 -12.94
CA ALA A 71 6.28 5.83 -12.56
C ALA A 71 7.16 6.46 -13.66
N ALA A 72 8.02 5.68 -14.33
CA ALA A 72 8.84 6.17 -15.44
C ALA A 72 8.00 6.61 -16.65
N GLU A 73 6.80 6.05 -16.81
CA GLU A 73 5.83 6.45 -17.83
C GLU A 73 4.90 7.61 -17.41
N GLY A 74 5.06 8.14 -16.19
CA GLY A 74 4.19 9.18 -15.64
C GLY A 74 2.80 8.69 -15.24
N GLY A 75 2.63 7.38 -15.02
CA GLY A 75 1.39 6.78 -14.54
C GLY A 75 1.31 6.70 -13.02
N SER A 76 0.17 6.21 -12.53
CA SER A 76 -0.08 5.91 -11.11
C SER A 76 -0.42 4.43 -10.93
N VAL A 77 -0.12 3.86 -9.76
CA VAL A 77 -0.43 2.47 -9.42
C VAL A 77 -1.35 2.42 -8.22
N LEU A 78 -2.37 1.58 -8.29
CA LEU A 78 -3.19 1.14 -7.16
C LEU A 78 -3.08 -0.38 -7.04
N LEU A 79 -2.81 -0.91 -5.85
CA LEU A 79 -2.72 -2.33 -5.54
C LEU A 79 -3.83 -2.73 -4.57
N LEU A 80 -4.73 -3.60 -5.01
CA LEU A 80 -5.92 -3.99 -4.25
C LEU A 80 -5.93 -5.49 -3.95
N SER A 81 -6.49 -5.87 -2.80
CA SER A 81 -6.77 -7.26 -2.46
C SER A 81 -8.28 -7.55 -2.45
N GLY A 82 -8.68 -8.70 -3.00
CA GLY A 82 -10.05 -9.21 -2.97
C GLY A 82 -10.49 -9.79 -1.62
N GLY A 83 -9.58 -9.93 -0.66
CA GLY A 83 -9.85 -10.56 0.65
C GLY A 83 -9.39 -12.01 0.74
N ASP A 84 -9.87 -12.71 1.76
CA ASP A 84 -9.50 -14.08 2.13
C ASP A 84 -7.98 -14.24 2.28
N ILE A 85 -7.43 -13.45 3.21
CA ILE A 85 -6.02 -13.56 3.62
C ILE A 85 -5.86 -14.69 4.64
N ASN A 86 -6.86 -14.87 5.50
CA ASN A 86 -6.85 -15.85 6.57
C ASN A 86 -7.07 -17.28 6.07
N THR A 87 -6.66 -18.25 6.90
CA THR A 87 -6.96 -19.69 6.80
C THR A 87 -6.42 -20.37 5.54
N GLY A 88 -5.34 -21.17 5.65
CA GLY A 88 -4.91 -22.06 4.57
C GLY A 88 -3.53 -22.68 4.73
N VAL A 89 -2.61 -22.02 5.43
CA VAL A 89 -1.23 -22.49 5.65
C VAL A 89 -0.96 -22.52 7.15
N PRO A 90 -0.55 -23.67 7.75
CA PRO A 90 -0.42 -23.81 9.20
C PRO A 90 0.46 -22.74 9.86
N GLU A 91 1.55 -22.35 9.21
CA GLU A 91 2.45 -21.31 9.69
C GLU A 91 1.77 -19.93 9.75
N SER A 92 0.83 -19.63 8.85
CA SER A 92 0.01 -18.42 8.92
C SER A 92 -1.10 -18.55 9.96
N ASP A 93 -1.83 -19.66 9.92
CA ASP A 93 -3.04 -19.88 10.73
C ASP A 93 -2.74 -19.82 12.23
N LEU A 94 -1.63 -20.41 12.67
CA LEU A 94 -1.19 -20.38 14.07
C LEU A 94 -0.72 -19.00 14.57
N GLN A 95 -0.63 -18.02 13.66
CA GLN A 95 -0.19 -16.66 13.93
C GLN A 95 -1.25 -15.62 13.52
N ASP A 96 -2.50 -16.04 13.35
CA ASP A 96 -3.63 -15.17 12.98
C ASP A 96 -3.33 -14.31 11.73
N ALA A 97 -2.65 -14.90 10.74
CA ALA A 97 -2.20 -14.23 9.51
C ALA A 97 -1.33 -12.96 9.73
N GLU A 98 -0.72 -12.79 10.92
CA GLU A 98 0.23 -11.70 11.20
C GLU A 98 1.33 -11.56 10.14
N PRO A 99 2.04 -12.63 9.71
CA PRO A 99 3.09 -12.49 8.69
C PRO A 99 2.53 -12.02 7.35
N ASP A 100 1.32 -12.43 6.98
CA ASP A 100 0.64 -12.10 5.73
C ASP A 100 0.30 -10.60 5.69
N PHE A 101 -0.40 -10.09 6.72
CA PHE A 101 -0.75 -8.68 6.79
C PHE A 101 0.48 -7.76 6.87
N ARG A 102 1.51 -8.14 7.62
CA ARG A 102 2.78 -7.38 7.66
C ARG A 102 3.51 -7.43 6.33
N GLY A 103 3.48 -8.58 5.64
CA GLY A 103 4.02 -8.72 4.29
C GLY A 103 3.27 -7.85 3.27
N MET A 104 1.94 -7.83 3.32
CA MET A 104 1.09 -6.97 2.48
C MET A 104 1.39 -5.49 2.71
N ASN A 105 1.64 -5.07 3.95
CA ASN A 105 2.09 -3.70 4.24
C ASN A 105 3.43 -3.37 3.54
N LEU A 106 4.36 -4.32 3.50
CA LEU A 106 5.66 -4.13 2.85
C LEU A 106 5.55 -4.13 1.31
N VAL A 107 4.70 -4.99 0.75
CA VAL A 107 4.32 -4.96 -0.68
C VAL A 107 3.63 -3.63 -1.04
N GLY A 108 2.88 -3.07 -0.10
CA GLY A 108 2.21 -1.78 -0.22
C GLY A 108 0.84 -1.91 -0.86
N TYR A 109 -0.03 -2.76 -0.31
CA TYR A 109 -1.45 -2.78 -0.69
C TYR A 109 -2.14 -1.48 -0.25
N ASP A 110 -3.01 -0.95 -1.11
CA ASP A 110 -3.74 0.29 -0.86
C ASP A 110 -5.08 0.04 -0.14
N ALA A 111 -5.76 -1.05 -0.50
CA ALA A 111 -6.98 -1.48 0.16
C ALA A 111 -7.24 -2.98 -0.04
N MET A 112 -8.13 -3.52 0.78
CA MET A 112 -8.56 -4.90 0.75
C MET A 112 -10.07 -4.98 1.04
N ALA A 113 -10.79 -5.82 0.31
CA ALA A 113 -12.14 -6.23 0.71
C ALA A 113 -12.07 -7.27 1.83
N ILE A 114 -13.01 -7.23 2.77
CA ILE A 114 -13.14 -8.29 3.78
C ILE A 114 -13.82 -9.49 3.11
N GLY A 115 -13.14 -10.63 3.07
CA GLY A 115 -13.66 -11.92 2.61
C GLY A 115 -14.35 -12.70 3.74
N ASN A 116 -14.84 -13.90 3.43
CA ASN A 116 -15.53 -14.70 4.45
C ASN A 116 -14.56 -15.33 5.46
N HIS A 117 -13.32 -15.65 5.05
CA HIS A 117 -12.33 -16.28 5.91
C HIS A 117 -11.72 -15.31 6.94
N GLU A 118 -11.91 -14.00 6.76
CA GLU A 118 -11.62 -13.01 7.81
C GLU A 118 -12.49 -13.16 9.07
N PHE A 119 -13.51 -14.05 9.06
CA PHE A 119 -14.39 -14.35 10.20
C PHE A 119 -14.22 -15.77 10.75
N ASP A 120 -13.18 -16.50 10.34
CA ASP A 120 -12.99 -17.90 10.75
C ASP A 120 -12.57 -18.06 12.23
N ASN A 121 -12.07 -17.00 12.88
CA ASN A 121 -11.55 -17.02 14.24
C ASN A 121 -12.08 -15.85 15.10
#